data_AF-A0A6C0D4D5-F1
#
_entry.id   AF-A0A6C0D4D5-F1
#
_cell.length_a   1.000
_cell.length_b   1.000
_cell.length_c   1.000
_cell.angle_alpha   90.00
_cell.angle_beta   90.00
_cell.angle_gamma   90.00
#
_symmetry.space_group_name_H-M   'P 1'
#
loop_
_entity.id
_entity.type
_entity.pdbx_description
1 polymer ?
#
loop_
_entity_poly.entity_id
_entity_poly.type
_entity_poly.pdbx_seq_one_letter_code
_entity_poly.pdbx_strand_id
1 'polypeptide(L)'
;MREQYPTLENTGYVCHKNVFSPDEVNHLLKHCEADDYVNVKKSLSSSNKLKNLISNTTQSIDYILQDYIFIIKRSMVHTCHRDYNGDFFNPGQKHPSYTMLIYLEKMEKCLSVLPVSHKNPNSYFFNFTKPLTDIKCGPGDIILFNANLIHVGSFNEKDDNIRIQMKVSHKDDIPVLSYYQNYNKVLNQANSLPGFIRRAQQSLSCTFPGIANLTQTENIRSSRDSDMSWFQRVFSYLFYGKGDFYDLPDALSPQN
;
A
#
# COMPACT_ATOMS: atom_id res chain seq x y z
N MET A 1 1.38 20.12 26.33
CA MET A 1 2.06 18.99 25.65
C MET A 1 2.38 19.44 24.23
N ARG A 2 3.64 19.38 23.78
CA ARG A 2 3.95 19.70 22.37
C ARG A 2 3.31 18.61 21.50
N GLU A 3 2.54 18.99 20.49
CA GLU A 3 2.04 18.03 19.50
C GLU A 3 3.24 17.34 18.86
N GLN A 4 3.41 16.05 19.14
CA GLN A 4 4.47 15.27 18.53
C GLN A 4 4.02 14.91 17.11
N TYR A 5 4.78 15.34 16.11
CA TYR A 5 4.51 14.98 14.72
C TYR A 5 4.53 13.44 14.52
N PRO A 6 3.64 12.88 13.69
CA PRO A 6 3.67 11.46 13.34
C PRO A 6 5.01 11.04 12.74
N THR A 7 5.56 9.94 13.25
CA THR A 7 6.76 9.26 12.77
C THR A 7 6.49 7.77 12.57
N LEU A 8 7.35 7.12 11.78
CA LEU A 8 7.32 5.67 11.58
C LEU A 8 7.41 4.89 12.90
N GLU A 9 8.11 5.41 13.89
CA GLU A 9 8.27 4.75 15.19
C GLU A 9 7.03 4.95 16.09
N ASN A 10 6.55 6.19 16.21
CA ASN A 10 5.52 6.51 17.21
C ASN A 10 4.12 6.06 16.78
N THR A 11 3.77 6.25 15.51
CA THR A 11 2.42 6.08 14.96
C THR A 11 2.39 5.10 13.79
N GLY A 12 3.55 4.82 13.19
CA GLY A 12 3.70 3.86 12.10
C GLY A 12 3.59 4.48 10.71
N TYR A 13 3.45 5.80 10.60
CA TYR A 13 3.40 6.50 9.33
C TYR A 13 3.99 7.90 9.42
N VAL A 14 4.31 8.47 8.27
CA VAL A 14 4.63 9.88 8.09
C VAL A 14 4.08 10.36 6.75
N CYS A 15 3.64 11.62 6.69
CA CYS A 15 3.21 12.26 5.46
C CYS A 15 4.15 13.41 5.13
N HIS A 16 4.81 13.33 3.98
CA HIS A 16 5.66 14.38 3.45
C HIS A 16 4.87 15.19 2.42
N LYS A 17 4.79 16.51 2.64
CA LYS A 17 4.03 17.42 1.80
C LYS A 17 4.85 17.94 0.63
N ASN A 18 4.22 18.04 -0.54
CA ASN A 18 4.78 18.68 -1.74
C ASN A 18 6.18 18.15 -2.10
N VAL A 19 6.37 16.83 -2.06
CA VAL A 19 7.65 16.21 -2.43
C VAL A 19 7.91 16.39 -3.93
N PHE A 20 6.86 16.23 -4.73
CA PHE A 20 6.89 16.49 -6.17
C PHE A 20 6.24 17.85 -6.47
N SER A 21 6.86 18.59 -7.39
CA SER A 21 6.30 19.81 -7.96
C SER A 21 5.09 19.49 -8.84
N PRO A 22 4.23 20.47 -9.16
CA PRO A 22 3.13 20.27 -10.09
C PRO A 22 3.57 19.72 -11.46
N ASP A 23 4.72 20.14 -11.97
CA ASP A 23 5.25 19.65 -13.25
C ASP A 23 5.70 18.18 -13.16
N GLU A 24 6.37 17.81 -12.06
CA GLU A 24 6.75 16.41 -11.79
C GLU A 24 5.52 15.52 -11.64
N VAL A 25 4.49 16.00 -10.93
CA VAL A 25 3.20 15.31 -10.78
C VAL A 25 2.55 15.10 -12.14
N ASN A 26 2.42 16.16 -12.95
CA ASN A 26 1.82 16.07 -14.28
C ASN A 26 2.60 15.12 -15.21
N HIS A 27 3.92 15.12 -15.11
CA HIS A 27 4.76 14.21 -15.87
C HIS A 27 4.52 12.74 -15.48
N LEU A 28 4.53 12.43 -14.17
CA LEU A 28 4.23 11.08 -13.68
C LEU A 28 2.81 10.63 -14.03
N LEU A 29 1.84 11.54 -13.91
CA LEU A 29 0.43 11.27 -14.20
C LEU A 29 0.24 10.86 -15.67
N LYS A 30 0.84 11.59 -16.62
CA LYS A 30 0.81 11.25 -18.05
C LYS A 30 1.34 9.85 -18.34
N HIS A 31 2.47 9.47 -17.75
CA HIS A 31 3.00 8.11 -17.93
C HIS A 31 2.11 7.05 -17.27
N CYS A 32 1.53 7.34 -16.11
CA CYS A 32 0.56 6.43 -15.48
C CYS A 32 -0.68 6.24 -16.36
N GLU A 33 -1.26 7.32 -16.89
CA GLU A 33 -2.41 7.27 -17.79
C GLU A 33 -2.12 6.42 -19.04
N ALA A 34 -0.92 6.55 -19.60
CA ALA A 34 -0.44 5.78 -20.75
C ALA A 34 -0.01 4.34 -20.46
N ASP A 35 -0.18 3.86 -19.21
CA ASP A 35 0.28 2.52 -18.76
C ASP A 35 1.80 2.30 -18.89
N ASP A 36 2.57 3.39 -18.96
CA ASP A 36 4.02 3.38 -19.10
C ASP A 36 4.71 3.26 -17.73
N TYR A 37 4.47 2.12 -17.07
CA TYR A 37 5.04 1.85 -15.75
C TYR A 37 6.58 1.81 -15.78
N VAL A 38 7.18 1.50 -16.93
CA VAL A 38 8.64 1.42 -17.09
C VAL A 38 9.27 2.79 -16.86
N ASN A 39 8.76 3.83 -17.51
CA ASN A 39 9.27 5.18 -17.30
C ASN A 39 8.91 5.74 -15.92
N VAL A 40 7.74 5.40 -15.37
CA VAL A 40 7.39 5.77 -13.99
C VAL A 40 8.37 5.15 -13.00
N LYS A 41 8.57 3.83 -13.06
CA LYS A 41 9.47 3.08 -12.16
C LYS A 41 10.91 3.59 -12.28
N LYS A 42 11.40 3.78 -13.52
CA LYS A 42 12.74 4.31 -13.76
C LYS A 42 12.91 5.72 -13.16
N SER A 43 11.94 6.61 -13.34
CA SER A 43 11.99 7.98 -12.81
C SER A 43 12.00 8.01 -11.28
N LEU A 44 11.21 7.16 -10.63
CA LEU A 44 11.16 7.06 -9.17
C LEU A 44 12.41 6.38 -8.59
N SER A 45 12.80 5.22 -9.10
CA SER A 45 13.96 4.46 -8.59
C SER A 45 15.29 5.18 -8.77
N SER A 46 15.40 6.04 -9.79
CA SER A 46 16.62 6.84 -10.01
C SER A 46 16.64 8.15 -9.23
N SER A 47 15.54 8.55 -8.59
CA SER A 47 15.38 9.84 -7.92
C SER A 47 16.22 9.97 -6.64
N ASN A 48 17.22 10.85 -6.66
CA ASN A 48 17.97 11.24 -5.47
C ASN A 48 17.07 11.89 -4.40
N LYS A 49 16.01 12.60 -4.83
CA LYS A 49 15.02 13.19 -3.93
C LYS A 49 14.34 12.11 -3.09
N LEU A 50 13.91 11.01 -3.71
CA LEU A 50 13.28 9.89 -3.00
C LEU A 50 14.28 9.12 -2.14
N LYS A 51 15.50 8.88 -2.63
CA LYS A 51 16.55 8.23 -1.84
C LYS A 51 16.83 9.00 -0.54
N ASN A 52 16.99 10.32 -0.64
CA ASN A 52 17.22 11.18 0.52
C ASN A 52 16.02 11.21 1.47
N LEU A 53 14.79 11.25 0.94
CA LEU A 53 13.58 11.18 1.76
C LEU A 53 13.53 9.86 2.54
N ILE A 54 13.76 8.73 1.87
CA ILE A 54 13.79 7.40 2.50
C ILE A 54 14.86 7.35 3.59
N SER A 55 16.09 7.76 3.29
CA SER A 55 17.18 7.67 4.24
C SER A 55 16.97 8.55 5.46
N ASN A 56 16.46 9.77 5.27
CA ASN A 56 16.18 10.70 6.37
C ASN A 56 15.03 10.19 7.25
N THR A 57 13.97 9.65 6.62
CA THR A 57 12.78 9.21 7.34
C THR A 57 13.01 7.89 8.08
N THR A 58 13.77 6.96 7.49
CA THR A 58 14.14 5.68 8.12
C THR A 58 15.38 5.78 9.01
N GLN A 59 16.09 6.91 8.96
CA GLN A 59 17.38 7.14 9.63
C GLN A 59 18.47 6.14 9.23
N SER A 60 18.42 5.62 8.00
CA SER A 60 19.42 4.70 7.46
C SER A 60 19.48 4.77 5.93
N ILE A 61 20.70 4.77 5.39
CA ILE A 61 20.95 4.74 3.94
C ILE A 61 20.72 3.36 3.31
N ASP A 62 20.57 2.32 4.14
CA ASP A 62 20.46 0.94 3.69
C ASP A 62 19.02 0.53 3.33
N TYR A 63 18.05 1.43 3.55
CA TYR A 63 16.71 1.30 3.03
C TYR A 63 16.64 1.74 1.57
N ILE A 64 16.13 0.85 0.72
CA ILE A 64 16.04 1.06 -0.72
C ILE A 64 14.62 0.79 -1.21
N LEU A 65 14.29 1.37 -2.37
CA LEU A 65 13.11 0.95 -3.13
C LEU A 65 13.35 -0.46 -3.67
N GLN A 66 12.40 -1.36 -3.47
CA GLN A 66 12.42 -2.68 -4.11
C GLN A 66 12.13 -2.54 -5.61
N ASP A 67 12.40 -3.61 -6.38
CA ASP A 67 12.04 -3.72 -7.79
C ASP A 67 10.53 -3.96 -7.98
N TYR A 68 9.73 -3.07 -7.41
CA TYR A 68 8.28 -3.14 -7.29
C TYR A 68 7.68 -1.82 -7.78
N ILE A 69 6.61 -1.90 -8.57
CA ILE A 69 5.71 -0.77 -8.81
C ILE A 69 4.28 -1.27 -8.92
N PHE A 70 3.37 -0.56 -8.25
CA PHE A 70 1.94 -0.79 -8.40
C PHE A 70 1.21 0.52 -8.63
N ILE A 71 0.79 0.74 -9.88
CA ILE A 71 0.01 1.92 -10.26
C ILE A 71 -1.46 1.60 -10.01
N ILE A 72 -2.10 2.39 -9.15
CA ILE A 72 -3.52 2.20 -8.84
C ILE A 72 -4.29 3.33 -9.49
N LYS A 73 -4.93 3.03 -10.62
CA LYS A 73 -5.83 3.95 -11.33
C LYS A 73 -7.22 3.97 -10.72
N ARG A 74 -7.74 2.80 -10.35
CA ARG A 74 -9.03 2.65 -9.67
C ARG A 74 -8.88 1.73 -8.48
N SER A 75 -9.41 2.12 -7.33
CA SER A 75 -9.29 1.34 -6.10
C SER A 75 -10.51 0.46 -5.90
N MET A 76 -10.29 -0.83 -5.69
CA MET A 76 -11.35 -1.74 -5.24
C MET A 76 -11.21 -2.20 -3.79
N VAL A 77 -10.04 -1.98 -3.18
CA VAL A 77 -9.73 -2.43 -1.82
C VAL A 77 -10.21 -1.41 -0.79
N HIS A 78 -11.20 -1.81 0.00
CA HIS A 78 -11.73 -1.04 1.13
C HIS A 78 -11.71 -1.83 2.43
N THR A 79 -10.78 -2.77 2.58
CA THR A 79 -10.66 -3.54 3.81
C THR A 79 -9.40 -3.24 4.57
N CYS A 80 -9.52 -3.24 5.90
CA CYS A 80 -8.38 -3.08 6.78
C CYS A 80 -7.48 -4.29 6.68
N HIS A 81 -6.20 -4.03 6.43
CA HIS A 81 -5.19 -5.07 6.32
C HIS A 81 -3.81 -4.52 6.69
N ARG A 82 -2.86 -5.43 6.84
CA ARG A 82 -1.41 -5.15 6.85
C ARG A 82 -0.84 -5.56 5.49
N ASP A 83 0.27 -4.98 5.09
CA ASP A 83 0.94 -5.36 3.85
C ASP A 83 1.79 -6.63 4.04
N TYR A 84 1.92 -7.42 2.97
CA TYR A 84 2.65 -8.69 2.99
C TYR A 84 4.15 -8.55 3.25
N ASN A 85 4.79 -7.42 2.93
CA ASN A 85 6.21 -7.20 3.24
C ASN A 85 6.48 -6.89 4.71
N GLY A 86 5.46 -6.95 5.58
CA GLY A 86 5.62 -6.80 7.02
C GLY A 86 6.46 -7.92 7.63
N ASP A 87 7.39 -7.58 8.52
CA ASP A 87 8.23 -8.55 9.24
C ASP A 87 7.42 -9.54 10.10
N PHE A 88 6.14 -9.25 10.38
CA PHE A 88 5.25 -10.19 11.07
C PHE A 88 4.93 -11.44 10.25
N PHE A 89 5.10 -11.39 8.93
CA PHE A 89 4.68 -12.45 8.01
C PHE A 89 5.86 -13.12 7.27
N ASN A 90 7.09 -12.62 7.45
CA ASN A 90 8.26 -13.05 6.69
C ASN A 90 9.34 -13.58 7.63
N PRO A 91 9.37 -14.91 7.90
CA PRO A 91 10.43 -15.51 8.69
C PRO A 91 11.82 -15.18 8.14
N GLY A 92 12.71 -14.68 8.99
CA GLY A 92 14.07 -14.31 8.63
C GLY A 92 14.26 -12.84 8.19
N GLN A 93 13.18 -12.07 8.03
CA GLN A 93 13.27 -10.61 7.88
C GLN A 93 13.76 -9.99 9.19
N LYS A 94 14.76 -9.12 9.11
CA LYS A 94 15.44 -8.52 10.26
C LYS A 94 15.00 -7.09 10.55
N HIS A 95 14.57 -6.37 9.54
CA HIS A 95 14.20 -4.96 9.62
C HIS A 95 12.73 -4.75 9.21
N PRO A 96 12.04 -3.75 9.79
CA PRO A 96 10.71 -3.40 9.33
C PRO A 96 10.75 -2.97 7.87
N SER A 97 9.75 -3.35 7.07
CA SER A 97 9.57 -2.79 5.74
C SER A 97 8.47 -1.73 5.74
N TYR A 98 8.46 -0.92 4.69
CA TYR A 98 7.53 0.18 4.53
C TYR A 98 6.87 0.15 3.16
N THR A 99 5.69 0.76 3.09
CA THR A 99 4.98 1.04 1.85
C THR A 99 4.94 2.54 1.65
N MET A 100 5.27 2.95 0.42
CA MET A 100 5.25 4.33 -0.01
C MET A 100 4.09 4.53 -0.99
N LEU A 101 3.20 5.47 -0.68
CA LEU A 101 2.14 5.93 -1.58
C LEU A 101 2.47 7.34 -2.06
N ILE A 102 2.50 7.52 -3.37
CA ILE A 102 2.70 8.80 -4.05
C ILE A 102 1.37 9.19 -4.67
N TYR A 103 0.83 10.34 -4.27
CA TYR A 103 -0.48 10.80 -4.72
C TYR A 103 -0.30 11.80 -5.86
N LEU A 104 -0.97 11.55 -6.98
CA LEU A 104 -0.84 12.40 -8.18
C LEU A 104 -2.06 13.29 -8.40
N GLU A 105 -3.16 13.02 -7.68
CA GLU A 105 -4.42 13.74 -7.82
C GLU A 105 -4.94 14.25 -6.48
N LYS A 106 -5.87 15.20 -6.55
CA LYS A 106 -6.46 15.82 -5.37
C LYS A 106 -7.44 14.85 -4.71
N MET A 107 -7.23 14.57 -3.44
CA MET A 107 -8.08 13.70 -2.63
C MET A 107 -8.43 14.40 -1.30
N GLU A 108 -9.61 14.15 -0.76
CA GLU A 108 -9.99 14.67 0.57
C GLU A 108 -9.33 13.85 1.68
N LYS A 109 -9.29 12.53 1.48
CA LYS A 109 -8.76 11.54 2.41
C LYS A 109 -7.96 10.51 1.64
N CYS A 110 -6.75 10.23 2.07
CA CYS A 110 -5.81 9.48 1.25
C CYS A 110 -5.61 8.05 1.76
N LEU A 111 -5.47 7.91 3.07
CA LEU A 111 -5.31 6.64 3.74
C LEU A 111 -5.92 6.75 5.14
N SER A 112 -6.67 5.73 5.56
CA SER A 112 -7.18 5.63 6.92
C SER A 112 -6.37 4.55 7.65
N VAL A 113 -5.88 4.85 8.85
CA VAL A 113 -4.97 3.95 9.59
C VAL A 113 -5.44 3.71 11.02
N LEU A 114 -4.96 2.62 11.63
CA LEU A 114 -4.95 2.46 13.09
C LEU A 114 -3.54 2.75 13.60
N PRO A 115 -3.27 3.96 14.13
CA PRO A 115 -1.95 4.31 14.63
C PRO A 115 -1.45 3.31 15.67
N VAL A 116 -0.13 3.10 15.72
CA VAL A 116 0.56 2.21 16.67
C VAL A 116 0.32 0.71 16.42
N SER A 117 -0.57 0.34 15.49
CA SER A 117 -0.90 -1.08 15.23
C SER A 117 0.30 -1.89 14.73
N HIS A 118 1.31 -1.26 14.14
CA HIS A 118 2.53 -1.90 13.65
C HIS A 118 3.46 -2.44 14.75
N LYS A 119 3.25 -2.09 16.03
CA LYS A 119 4.18 -2.45 17.12
C LYS A 119 4.08 -3.91 17.59
N ASN A 120 2.95 -4.57 17.37
CA ASN A 120 2.75 -5.96 17.79
C ASN A 120 1.79 -6.69 16.82
N PRO A 121 2.05 -7.97 16.48
CA PRO A 121 1.23 -8.73 15.54
C PRO A 121 -0.23 -8.89 16.00
N ASN A 122 -0.46 -8.94 17.31
CA ASN A 122 -1.79 -9.06 17.91
C ASN A 122 -2.44 -7.70 18.21
N SER A 123 -1.76 -6.58 17.95
CA SER A 123 -2.37 -5.25 18.09
C SER A 123 -3.57 -5.12 17.16
N TYR A 124 -4.71 -4.79 17.76
CA TYR A 124 -5.99 -4.65 17.06
C TYR A 124 -6.38 -5.90 16.27
N PHE A 125 -6.10 -7.10 16.81
CA PHE A 125 -6.70 -8.32 16.24
C PHE A 125 -8.23 -8.17 16.16
N PHE A 126 -8.80 -7.59 17.21
CA PHE A 126 -10.15 -7.02 17.24
C PHE A 126 -10.06 -5.52 17.58
N ASN A 127 -10.90 -4.71 16.97
CA ASN A 127 -10.96 -3.27 17.18
C ASN A 127 -12.41 -2.77 17.26
N PHE A 128 -13.03 -2.95 18.42
CA PHE A 128 -14.41 -2.52 18.66
C PHE A 128 -14.56 -1.03 19.00
N THR A 129 -13.46 -0.36 19.35
CA THR A 129 -13.54 0.92 20.06
C THR A 129 -12.73 2.05 19.43
N LYS A 130 -11.67 1.77 18.66
CA LYS A 130 -10.83 2.85 18.11
C LYS A 130 -11.24 3.18 16.68
N PRO A 131 -11.64 4.44 16.41
CA PRO A 131 -11.87 4.87 15.04
C PRO A 131 -10.55 4.92 14.27
N LEU A 132 -10.67 4.80 12.94
CA LEU A 132 -9.53 5.04 12.05
C LEU A 132 -9.12 6.51 12.09
N THR A 133 -7.83 6.76 11.92
CA THR A 133 -7.28 8.10 11.70
C THR A 133 -7.12 8.34 10.20
N ASP A 134 -7.82 9.34 9.67
CA ASP A 134 -7.73 9.71 8.25
C ASP A 134 -6.52 10.62 8.01
N ILE A 135 -5.66 10.22 7.08
CA ILE A 135 -4.52 11.01 6.61
C ILE A 135 -4.96 11.79 5.37
N LYS A 136 -4.85 13.12 5.43
CA LYS A 136 -5.11 14.02 4.30
C LYS A 136 -3.85 14.18 3.44
N CYS A 137 -4.02 14.29 2.12
CA CYS A 137 -2.92 14.54 1.19
C CYS A 137 -3.39 15.32 -0.05
N GLY A 138 -2.43 15.86 -0.78
CA GLY A 138 -2.64 16.49 -2.08
C GLY A 138 -1.69 15.93 -3.14
N PRO A 139 -1.83 16.40 -4.40
CA PRO A 139 -0.92 16.04 -5.48
C PRO A 139 0.53 16.33 -5.11
N GLY A 140 1.41 15.35 -5.32
CA GLY A 140 2.83 15.43 -5.02
C GLY A 140 3.21 15.11 -3.57
N ASP A 141 2.23 14.83 -2.71
CA ASP A 141 2.48 14.31 -1.36
C ASP A 141 2.89 12.83 -1.39
N ILE A 142 3.66 12.45 -0.38
CA ILE A 142 4.03 11.05 -0.13
C ILE A 142 3.55 10.65 1.26
N ILE A 143 2.96 9.46 1.37
CA ILE A 143 2.77 8.78 2.66
C ILE A 143 3.72 7.58 2.69
N LEU A 144 4.59 7.54 3.69
CA LEU A 144 5.42 6.37 3.99
C LEU A 144 4.90 5.76 5.29
N PHE A 145 4.55 4.48 5.28
CA PHE A 145 4.02 3.78 6.46
C PHE A 145 4.62 2.40 6.62
N ASN A 146 4.71 1.94 7.86
CA ASN A 146 5.19 0.61 8.21
C ASN A 146 4.26 -0.44 7.59
N ALA A 147 4.82 -1.46 6.94
CA ALA A 147 4.05 -2.51 6.27
C ALA A 147 3.12 -3.28 7.24
N ASN A 148 3.48 -3.36 8.52
CA ASN A 148 2.59 -3.91 9.54
C ASN A 148 1.49 -2.93 9.98
N LEU A 149 1.49 -1.65 9.60
CA LEU A 149 0.42 -0.74 10.03
C LEU A 149 -0.92 -1.18 9.42
N ILE A 150 -1.93 -1.38 10.26
CA ILE A 150 -3.29 -1.64 9.79
C ILE A 150 -3.81 -0.38 9.12
N HIS A 151 -4.17 -0.52 7.85
CA HIS A 151 -4.60 0.59 7.01
C HIS A 151 -5.68 0.16 6.03
N VAL A 152 -6.35 1.15 5.45
CA VAL A 152 -7.36 0.97 4.40
C VAL A 152 -7.44 2.23 3.54
N GLY A 153 -7.74 2.05 2.25
CA GLY A 153 -8.03 3.17 1.35
C GLY A 153 -9.28 3.93 1.80
N SER A 154 -9.18 5.25 1.89
CA SER A 154 -10.30 6.10 2.30
C SER A 154 -11.33 6.26 1.18
N PHE A 155 -12.61 6.39 1.55
CA PHE A 155 -13.66 6.81 0.61
C PHE A 155 -13.50 8.29 0.27
N ASN A 156 -13.49 8.59 -1.03
CA ASN A 156 -13.54 9.93 -1.59
C ASN A 156 -14.76 10.05 -2.51
N GLU A 157 -15.06 11.27 -2.97
CA GLU A 157 -16.12 11.51 -3.96
C GLU A 157 -15.88 10.73 -5.26
N LYS A 158 -14.61 10.66 -5.68
CA LYS A 158 -14.13 9.88 -6.83
C LYS A 158 -13.38 8.63 -6.39
N ASP A 159 -13.50 7.53 -7.13
CA ASP A 159 -12.83 6.25 -6.84
C ASP A 159 -11.71 5.86 -7.82
N ASP A 160 -11.41 6.76 -8.75
CA ASP A 160 -10.43 6.64 -9.83
C ASP A 160 -9.21 7.55 -9.67
N ASN A 161 -8.92 7.98 -8.44
CA ASN A 161 -7.73 8.79 -8.16
C ASN A 161 -6.46 7.95 -8.32
N ILE A 162 -5.62 8.34 -9.28
CA ILE A 162 -4.35 7.73 -9.62
C ILE A 162 -3.33 7.98 -8.50
N ARG A 163 -2.73 6.87 -8.05
CA ARG A 163 -1.62 6.87 -7.10
C ARG A 163 -0.64 5.75 -7.42
N ILE A 164 0.60 5.93 -7.00
CA ILE A 164 1.66 4.94 -7.18
C ILE A 164 2.01 4.37 -5.82
N GLN A 165 2.06 3.04 -5.74
CA GLN A 165 2.57 2.32 -4.58
C GLN A 165 3.95 1.74 -4.88
N MET A 166 4.89 1.96 -3.97
CA MET A 166 6.23 1.41 -3.98
C MET A 166 6.51 0.70 -2.65
N LYS A 167 7.47 -0.24 -2.64
CA LYS A 167 7.92 -0.93 -1.44
C LYS A 167 9.33 -0.46 -1.06
N VAL A 168 9.54 -0.18 0.22
CA VAL A 168 10.83 0.25 0.78
C VAL A 168 11.26 -0.77 1.84
N SER A 169 12.45 -1.34 1.68
CA SER A 169 12.97 -2.36 2.60
C SER A 169 14.46 -2.18 2.80
N HIS A 170 14.97 -2.69 3.92
CA HIS A 170 16.39 -2.77 4.15
C HIS A 170 17.03 -3.74 3.15
N LYS A 171 18.20 -3.38 2.62
CA LYS A 171 18.91 -4.17 1.60
C LYS A 171 19.14 -5.63 2.02
N ASP A 172 19.34 -5.88 3.31
CA ASP A 172 19.59 -7.23 3.86
C ASP A 172 18.37 -8.16 3.79
N ASP A 173 17.16 -7.59 3.71
CA ASP A 173 15.90 -8.35 3.69
C ASP A 173 15.37 -8.60 2.28
N ILE A 174 16.02 -8.04 1.24
CA ILE A 174 15.66 -8.23 -0.16
C ILE A 174 15.59 -9.72 -0.56
N PRO A 175 16.52 -10.60 -0.14
CA PRO A 175 16.42 -12.03 -0.46
C PRO A 175 15.16 -12.69 0.12
N VAL A 176 14.79 -12.35 1.36
CA VAL A 176 13.58 -12.87 2.04
C VAL A 176 12.32 -12.34 1.37
N LEU A 177 12.34 -11.10 0.88
CA LEU A 177 11.23 -10.42 0.20
C LEU A 177 11.30 -10.54 -1.34
N SER A 178 12.01 -11.55 -1.85
CA SER A 178 12.27 -11.72 -3.28
C SER A 178 11.01 -11.91 -4.14
N TYR A 179 9.89 -12.30 -3.53
CA TYR A 179 8.60 -12.40 -4.22
C TYR A 179 8.05 -11.06 -4.75
N TYR A 180 8.62 -9.93 -4.30
CA TYR A 180 8.33 -8.60 -4.84
C TYR A 180 9.34 -8.10 -5.89
N GLN A 181 10.36 -8.89 -6.23
CA GLN A 181 11.25 -8.57 -7.36
C GLN A 181 10.52 -8.73 -8.68
N ASN A 182 10.78 -7.79 -9.60
CA ASN A 182 10.09 -7.67 -10.88
C ASN A 182 8.55 -7.62 -10.78
N TYR A 183 8.02 -7.05 -9.70
CA TYR A 183 6.58 -6.93 -9.50
C TYR A 183 6.07 -5.63 -10.12
N ASN A 184 5.47 -5.70 -11.30
CA ASN A 184 4.97 -4.54 -12.04
C ASN A 184 3.48 -4.72 -12.33
N LYS A 185 2.63 -3.95 -11.65
CA LYS A 185 1.17 -4.08 -11.78
C LYS A 185 0.50 -2.73 -12.03
N VAL A 186 -0.60 -2.77 -12.76
CA VAL A 186 -1.54 -1.65 -12.89
C VAL A 186 -2.94 -2.13 -12.47
N LEU A 187 -3.51 -1.51 -11.45
CA LEU A 187 -4.89 -1.75 -11.02
C LEU A 187 -5.80 -0.69 -11.62
N ASN A 188 -6.58 -1.10 -12.62
CA ASN A 188 -7.62 -0.28 -13.23
C ASN A 188 -8.97 -1.00 -13.19
N GLN A 189 -9.41 -1.38 -11.99
CA GLN A 189 -10.67 -2.10 -11.80
C GLN A 189 -11.60 -1.32 -10.88
N ALA A 190 -12.83 -1.10 -11.35
CA ALA A 190 -13.91 -0.55 -10.54
C ALA A 190 -14.38 -1.59 -9.51
N ASN A 191 -14.76 -1.13 -8.33
CA ASN A 191 -15.54 -1.96 -7.42
C ASN A 191 -17.02 -1.89 -7.82
N SER A 192 -17.57 -3.01 -8.32
CA SER A 192 -18.98 -3.10 -8.74
C SER A 192 -19.97 -3.17 -7.57
N LEU A 193 -19.49 -3.31 -6.33
CA LEU A 193 -20.36 -3.37 -5.17
C LEU A 193 -20.93 -1.97 -4.85
N PRO A 194 -22.22 -1.89 -4.47
CA PRO A 194 -22.83 -0.67 -3.97
C PRO A 194 -22.02 -0.03 -2.83
N GLY A 195 -21.97 1.30 -2.78
CA GLY A 195 -21.17 2.04 -1.80
C GLY A 195 -21.49 1.70 -0.34
N PHE A 196 -22.74 1.39 -0.01
CA PHE A 196 -23.12 0.97 1.36
C PHE A 196 -22.54 -0.39 1.73
N ILE A 197 -22.47 -1.34 0.77
CA ILE A 197 -21.83 -2.65 0.98
C ILE A 197 -20.34 -2.48 1.20
N ARG A 198 -19.68 -1.65 0.38
CA ARG A 198 -18.26 -1.32 0.53
C ARG A 198 -17.95 -0.74 1.92
N ARG A 199 -18.80 0.17 2.42
CA ARG A 199 -18.66 0.75 3.77
C ARG A 199 -18.88 -0.30 4.88
N ALA A 200 -19.84 -1.21 4.70
CA ALA A 200 -20.07 -2.30 5.64
C ALA A 200 -18.87 -3.27 5.68
N GLN A 201 -18.30 -3.63 4.52
CA GLN A 201 -17.09 -4.43 4.41
C GLN A 201 -15.89 -3.75 5.08
N GLN A 202 -15.72 -2.44 4.85
CA GLN A 202 -14.69 -1.67 5.54
C GLN A 202 -14.88 -1.72 7.05
N SER A 203 -16.08 -1.39 7.55
CA SER A 203 -16.38 -1.41 8.98
C SER A 203 -16.10 -2.77 9.61
N LEU A 204 -16.57 -3.85 8.97
CA LEU A 204 -16.36 -5.22 9.44
C LEU A 204 -14.89 -5.59 9.46
N SER A 205 -14.17 -5.40 8.36
CA SER A 205 -12.74 -5.73 8.29
C SER A 205 -11.89 -4.92 9.27
N CYS A 206 -12.25 -3.65 9.51
CA CYS A 206 -11.56 -2.79 10.47
C CYS A 206 -11.93 -3.11 11.93
N THR A 207 -13.06 -3.78 12.17
CA THR A 207 -13.41 -4.34 13.49
C THR A 207 -12.67 -5.65 13.75
N PHE A 208 -12.38 -6.42 12.70
CA PHE A 208 -11.70 -7.71 12.78
C PHE A 208 -10.41 -7.80 11.92
N PRO A 209 -9.41 -6.89 12.08
CA PRO A 209 -8.23 -6.88 11.21
C PRO A 209 -7.40 -8.17 11.29
N GLY A 210 -7.42 -8.83 12.46
CA GLY A 210 -6.67 -10.06 12.69
C GLY A 210 -7.09 -11.22 11.78
N ILE A 211 -8.32 -11.23 11.29
CA ILE A 211 -8.78 -12.28 10.35
C ILE A 211 -8.03 -12.19 9.03
N ALA A 212 -7.76 -10.97 8.54
CA ALA A 212 -6.92 -10.77 7.35
C ALA A 212 -5.46 -11.18 7.57
N ASN A 213 -4.95 -11.13 8.80
CA ASN A 213 -3.61 -11.61 9.12
C ASN A 213 -3.50 -13.14 8.96
N LEU A 214 -4.55 -13.89 9.34
CA LEU A 214 -4.54 -15.36 9.29
C LEU A 214 -4.47 -15.92 7.87
N THR A 215 -4.94 -15.16 6.87
CA THR A 215 -4.94 -15.60 5.48
C THR A 215 -3.70 -15.13 4.71
N GLN A 216 -2.80 -14.34 5.32
CA GLN A 216 -1.68 -13.74 4.62
C GLN A 216 -0.64 -14.74 4.10
N THR A 217 -0.27 -15.73 4.91
CA THR A 217 0.75 -16.72 4.51
C THR A 217 0.33 -17.51 3.28
N GLU A 218 -0.95 -17.85 3.19
CA GLU A 218 -1.51 -18.54 2.02
C GLU A 218 -1.63 -17.60 0.80
N ASN A 219 -1.98 -16.33 1.03
CA ASN A 219 -2.06 -15.34 -0.05
C ASN A 219 -0.68 -14.95 -0.62
N ILE A 220 0.38 -14.95 0.20
CA ILE A 220 1.76 -14.75 -0.29
C ILE A 220 2.12 -15.89 -1.26
N ARG A 221 1.79 -17.13 -0.91
CA ARG A 221 2.03 -18.31 -1.75
C ARG A 221 1.24 -18.26 -3.06
N SER A 222 -0.06 -17.92 -3.00
CA SER A 222 -0.92 -17.87 -4.18
C SER A 222 -0.81 -16.58 -5.00
N SER A 223 -0.04 -15.57 -4.57
CA SER A 223 0.14 -14.33 -5.34
C SER A 223 0.91 -14.50 -6.66
N ARG A 224 1.47 -15.70 -6.91
CA ARG A 224 2.17 -16.07 -8.14
C ARG A 224 1.60 -17.33 -8.82
N ASP A 225 0.82 -18.15 -8.10
CA ASP A 225 0.25 -19.39 -8.61
C ASP A 225 -1.28 -19.28 -8.68
N SER A 226 -1.87 -19.63 -9.83
CA SER A 226 -3.31 -19.52 -10.14
C SER A 226 -4.24 -20.42 -9.29
N ASP A 227 -3.68 -21.26 -8.42
CA ASP A 227 -4.43 -22.23 -7.63
C ASP A 227 -4.88 -21.65 -6.27
N MET A 228 -5.88 -20.75 -6.32
CA MET A 228 -6.56 -20.26 -5.12
C MET A 228 -7.60 -21.28 -4.60
N SER A 229 -7.49 -21.63 -3.32
CA SER A 229 -8.47 -22.43 -2.59
C SER A 229 -9.86 -21.77 -2.56
N TRP A 230 -10.93 -22.58 -2.52
CA TRP A 230 -12.31 -22.07 -2.45
C TRP A 230 -12.55 -21.18 -1.21
N PHE A 231 -11.92 -21.49 -0.08
CA PHE A 231 -11.96 -20.65 1.12
C PHE A 231 -11.29 -19.29 0.88
N GLN A 232 -10.17 -19.26 0.15
CA GLN A 232 -9.51 -18.01 -0.22
C GLN A 232 -10.35 -17.20 -1.19
N ARG A 233 -11.09 -17.83 -2.12
CA ARG A 233 -12.02 -17.13 -3.01
C ARG A 233 -13.18 -16.49 -2.25
N VAL A 234 -13.77 -17.23 -1.30
CA VAL A 234 -14.85 -16.69 -0.44
C VAL A 234 -14.32 -15.58 0.45
N PHE A 235 -13.16 -15.76 1.08
CA PHE A 235 -12.49 -14.73 1.87
C PHE A 235 -12.18 -13.50 1.01
N SER A 236 -11.62 -13.70 -0.18
CA SER A 236 -11.27 -12.61 -1.08
C SER A 236 -12.49 -11.88 -1.61
N TYR A 237 -13.58 -12.58 -1.85
CA TYR A 237 -14.86 -11.95 -2.18
C TYR A 237 -15.39 -11.12 -1.01
N LEU A 238 -15.38 -11.67 0.20
CA LEU A 238 -15.87 -11.00 1.41
C LEU A 238 -15.04 -9.75 1.77
N PHE A 239 -13.72 -9.82 1.62
CA PHE A 239 -12.79 -8.77 2.03
C PHE A 239 -12.31 -7.88 0.88
N TYR A 240 -12.35 -8.32 -0.37
CA TYR A 240 -11.83 -7.55 -1.50
C TYR A 240 -12.88 -7.35 -2.62
N GLY A 241 -14.08 -7.93 -2.48
CA GLY A 241 -15.16 -7.81 -3.46
C GLY A 241 -14.96 -8.65 -4.72
N LYS A 242 -13.87 -9.44 -4.80
CA LYS A 242 -13.57 -10.37 -5.89
C LYS A 242 -12.87 -11.63 -5.38
N GLY A 243 -13.27 -12.79 -5.87
CA GLY A 243 -12.69 -14.08 -5.47
C GLY A 243 -11.28 -14.33 -6.01
N ASP A 244 -10.94 -13.69 -7.12
CA ASP A 244 -9.67 -13.74 -7.85
C ASP A 244 -8.83 -12.47 -7.67
N PHE A 245 -9.10 -11.68 -6.63
CA PHE A 245 -8.48 -10.35 -6.44
C PHE A 245 -6.94 -10.36 -6.54
N TYR A 246 -6.30 -11.47 -6.19
CA TYR A 246 -4.84 -11.62 -6.19
C TYR A 246 -4.24 -12.05 -7.54
N ASP A 247 -5.08 -12.46 -8.50
CA ASP A 247 -4.66 -12.82 -9.86
C ASP A 247 -4.77 -11.60 -10.78
N LEU A 248 -3.99 -10.55 -10.46
CA LEU A 248 -3.84 -9.41 -11.37
C LEU A 248 -2.77 -9.75 -12.42
N PRO A 249 -3.04 -9.59 -13.73
CA PRO A 249 -2.02 -9.81 -14.75
C PRO A 249 -0.85 -8.85 -14.54
N ASP A 250 0.35 -9.28 -14.94
CA ASP A 250 1.49 -8.37 -15.04
C ASP A 250 1.16 -7.21 -15.98
N ALA A 251 1.64 -6.02 -15.63
CA ALA A 251 1.54 -4.87 -16.51
C ALA A 251 2.32 -5.19 -17.79
N LEU A 252 1.62 -5.25 -18.92
CA LEU A 252 2.24 -5.40 -20.23
C LEU A 252 3.12 -4.16 -20.46
N SER A 253 4.36 -4.35 -20.92
CA SER A 253 5.13 -3.19 -21.38
C SER A 253 4.38 -2.56 -22.56
N PRO A 254 4.38 -1.23 -22.71
CA PRO A 254 3.97 -0.63 -23.97
C PRO A 254 4.75 -1.31 -25.10
N GLN A 255 4.04 -1.77 -26.14
CA GLN A 255 4.70 -2.17 -27.38
C GLN A 255 5.24 -0.87 -27.99
N ASN A 256 6.57 -0.79 -28.12
CA ASN A 256 7.25 0.31 -28.82
C ASN A 256 6.77 0.44 -30.26
#